data_AF-A0A921KIY2-F1
#
_entry.id   AF-A0A921KIY2-F1
#
_cell.length_a   1.000
_cell.length_b   1.000
_cell.length_c   1.000
_cell.angle_alpha   90.00
_cell.angle_beta   90.00
_cell.angle_gamma   90.00
#
_symmetry.space_group_name_H-M   'P 1'
#
loop_
_entity.id
_entity.type
_entity.pdbx_description
1 polymer ?
#
loop_
_entity_poly.entity_id
_entity_poly.type
_entity_poly.pdbx_seq_one_letter_code
_entity_poly.pdbx_strand_id
1 'polypeptide(L)'
;MGRLVKNELIKLFKKKSLYVTLIIIFVFLIFCNIMYKSMNNSYYYGFEYSEQTLKYLNEQLSTLDPEKSSDISLYIDVKSQIDLYEMMGQYENHSWQQQVIGQKLSSYFREKAMYEYGEEKDTEKASEIQAKIDDVKQKLDTDDWMYFANQDLEEVNKNIANLEQQEKSTDDKQTLQSLAQEIESAKVSKIVAEYRIDKGIKYGNDYLNRALDNYESSAKELIRYDFLDRELTYEEKTQYNDLLENREVNKYIIENNINDEDMTLKTMFENFFSQFGIFIIVILVMVAGTIVSEEFNKGTIKLLLVKPYSRNKILASKFVTSLIMIVIVVMVTALMELLIGGVIFGFDSLSIPVLEYDFNANSVQAINVFVYFGIQLLTQLPMIILLTTLAFALSTLFTNSALAITIALLGYMSTTIINQLAISFDIQFLKYFVTMNWDLSQYLFGGLPYMEGMSMPVSIVICIVYFLIMVIPTWIVFKRRNIKNI
;
A
#
# COMPACT_ATOMS: atom_id res chain seq x y z
N MET A 1 -17.90 -38.31 14.41
CA MET A 1 -17.68 -37.06 13.64
C MET A 1 -16.32 -37.09 12.94
N GLY A 2 -15.21 -37.24 13.66
CA GLY A 2 -13.85 -37.22 13.08
C GLY A 2 -13.61 -38.17 11.90
N ARG A 3 -14.15 -39.40 11.92
CA ARG A 3 -14.05 -40.33 10.77
C ARG A 3 -14.71 -39.81 9.49
N LEU A 4 -15.82 -39.08 9.60
CA LEU A 4 -16.52 -38.51 8.43
C LEU A 4 -15.70 -37.35 7.85
N VAL A 5 -15.23 -36.45 8.71
CA VAL A 5 -14.36 -35.32 8.32
C VAL A 5 -13.08 -35.83 7.64
N LYS A 6 -12.42 -36.84 8.22
CA LYS A 6 -11.23 -37.48 7.61
C LYS A 6 -11.53 -38.01 6.20
N ASN A 7 -12.67 -38.67 6.00
CA ASN A 7 -13.04 -39.21 4.70
C ASN A 7 -13.31 -38.10 3.67
N GLU A 8 -13.96 -37.01 4.08
CA GLU A 8 -14.20 -35.85 3.20
C GLU A 8 -12.87 -35.17 2.81
N LEU A 9 -11.95 -34.99 3.77
CA LEU A 9 -10.60 -34.48 3.48
C LEU A 9 -9.85 -35.38 2.47
N ILE A 10 -9.84 -36.70 2.68
CA ILE A 10 -9.21 -37.65 1.74
C ILE A 10 -9.85 -37.53 0.35
N LYS A 11 -11.17 -37.32 0.27
CA LYS A 11 -11.86 -37.14 -1.02
C LYS A 11 -11.43 -35.85 -1.70
N LEU A 12 -11.31 -34.75 -0.96
CA LEU A 12 -10.86 -33.46 -1.49
C LEU A 12 -9.41 -33.52 -1.99
N PHE A 13 -8.49 -34.08 -1.19
CA PHE A 13 -7.09 -34.24 -1.59
C PHE A 13 -6.88 -35.24 -2.74
N LYS A 14 -7.88 -36.04 -3.13
CA LYS A 14 -7.82 -36.86 -4.34
C LYS A 14 -8.34 -36.14 -5.59
N LYS A 15 -8.97 -34.97 -5.46
CA LYS A 15 -9.49 -34.23 -6.61
C LYS A 15 -8.35 -33.57 -7.38
N LYS A 16 -8.21 -33.90 -8.66
CA LYS A 16 -7.25 -33.25 -9.57
C LYS A 16 -7.45 -31.74 -9.67
N SER A 17 -8.70 -31.27 -9.58
CA SER A 17 -9.02 -29.83 -9.64
C SER A 17 -8.36 -29.03 -8.53
N LEU A 18 -8.23 -29.58 -7.31
CA LEU A 18 -7.57 -28.90 -6.20
C LEU A 18 -6.08 -28.64 -6.51
N TYR A 19 -5.38 -29.65 -7.04
CA TYR A 19 -3.97 -29.51 -7.42
C TYR A 19 -3.78 -28.58 -8.62
N VAL A 20 -4.69 -28.60 -9.60
CA VAL A 20 -4.65 -27.64 -10.72
C VAL A 20 -4.75 -26.21 -10.18
N THR A 21 -5.68 -25.93 -9.27
CA THR A 21 -5.81 -24.60 -8.67
C THR A 21 -4.59 -24.21 -7.83
N LEU A 22 -4.02 -25.14 -7.04
CA LEU A 22 -2.79 -24.89 -6.28
C LEU A 22 -1.59 -24.59 -7.19
N ILE A 23 -1.47 -25.28 -8.34
CA ILE A 23 -0.42 -25.00 -9.33
C ILE A 23 -0.62 -23.61 -9.94
N ILE A 24 -1.86 -23.24 -10.29
CA ILE A 24 -2.17 -21.90 -10.82
C ILE A 24 -1.75 -20.82 -9.82
N ILE A 25 -2.06 -21.01 -8.54
CA ILE A 25 -1.65 -20.07 -7.49
C ILE A 25 -0.14 -20.05 -7.35
N PHE A 26 0.53 -21.19 -7.34
CA PHE A 26 1.98 -21.24 -7.26
C PHE A 26 2.65 -20.45 -8.40
N VAL A 27 2.17 -20.62 -9.64
CA VAL A 27 2.64 -19.85 -10.80
C VAL A 27 2.33 -18.36 -10.64
N PHE A 28 1.14 -18.03 -10.13
CA PHE A 28 0.74 -16.65 -9.89
C PHE A 28 1.58 -15.98 -8.80
N LEU A 29 1.90 -16.68 -7.71
CA LEU A 29 2.79 -16.19 -6.65
C LEU A 29 4.18 -15.88 -7.21
N ILE A 30 4.73 -16.77 -8.04
CA ILE A 30 5.99 -16.51 -8.75
C ILE A 30 5.87 -15.25 -9.61
N PHE A 31 4.80 -15.13 -10.41
CA PHE A 31 4.56 -13.96 -11.25
C PHE A 31 4.48 -12.67 -10.42
N CYS A 32 3.68 -12.65 -9.35
CA CYS A 32 3.55 -11.50 -8.45
C CYS A 32 4.87 -11.10 -7.83
N ASN A 33 5.63 -12.06 -7.28
CA ASN A 33 6.92 -11.77 -6.68
C ASN A 33 7.92 -11.21 -7.71
N ILE A 34 7.96 -11.78 -8.93
CA ILE A 34 8.83 -11.28 -10.01
C ILE A 34 8.39 -9.88 -10.45
N MET A 35 7.08 -9.66 -10.63
CA MET A 35 6.54 -8.34 -10.99
C MET A 35 6.87 -7.30 -9.93
N TYR A 36 6.67 -7.65 -8.66
CA TYR A 36 6.95 -6.76 -7.54
C TYR A 36 8.44 -6.41 -7.44
N LYS A 37 9.33 -7.39 -7.63
CA LYS A 37 10.78 -7.13 -7.74
C LYS A 37 11.15 -6.30 -8.97
N SER A 38 10.50 -6.55 -10.11
CA SER A 38 10.75 -5.79 -11.34
C SER A 38 10.29 -4.35 -11.19
N MET A 39 9.15 -4.11 -10.53
CA MET A 39 8.67 -2.77 -10.21
C MET A 39 9.63 -2.05 -9.27
N ASN A 40 10.19 -2.74 -8.27
CA ASN A 40 11.22 -2.17 -7.39
C ASN A 40 12.40 -1.61 -8.18
N ASN A 41 12.93 -2.40 -9.12
CA ASN A 41 14.03 -1.96 -9.97
C ASN A 41 13.65 -0.86 -10.96
N SER A 42 12.35 -0.58 -11.17
CA SER A 42 11.86 0.37 -12.18
C SER A 42 11.39 1.69 -11.58
N TYR A 43 11.16 1.76 -10.27
CA TYR A 43 10.67 2.96 -9.58
C TYR A 43 11.81 3.64 -8.83
N TYR A 44 12.68 4.32 -9.58
CA TYR A 44 13.53 5.34 -9.01
C TYR A 44 12.79 6.69 -9.08
N TYR A 45 12.44 7.24 -7.92
CA TYR A 45 11.73 8.52 -7.82
C TYR A 45 12.67 9.74 -7.81
N GLY A 46 13.97 9.49 -7.87
CA GLY A 46 14.99 10.54 -7.91
C GLY A 46 15.42 10.94 -9.32
N PHE A 47 16.32 11.91 -9.39
CA PHE A 47 16.98 12.30 -10.64
C PHE A 47 17.96 11.21 -11.11
N GLU A 48 17.80 10.72 -12.33
CA GLU A 48 18.67 9.69 -12.91
C GLU A 48 19.18 10.13 -14.28
N TYR A 49 20.44 9.83 -14.57
CA TYR A 49 20.99 9.97 -15.91
C TYR A 49 20.42 8.92 -16.87
N SER A 50 19.92 9.37 -18.02
CA SER A 50 19.48 8.51 -19.12
C SER A 50 20.14 8.93 -20.43
N GLU A 51 20.94 8.02 -21.00
CA GLU A 51 21.58 8.22 -22.30
C GLU A 51 20.54 8.42 -23.42
N GLN A 52 19.39 7.74 -23.32
CA GLN A 52 18.29 7.90 -24.28
C GLN A 52 17.68 9.30 -24.20
N THR A 53 17.48 9.81 -22.98
CA THR A 53 16.97 11.17 -22.76
C THR A 53 17.96 12.20 -23.30
N LEU A 54 19.25 12.05 -23.00
CA LEU A 54 20.29 12.94 -23.50
C LEU A 54 20.35 12.93 -25.03
N LYS A 55 20.22 11.76 -25.67
CA LYS A 55 20.17 11.64 -27.14
C LYS A 55 18.96 12.36 -27.73
N TYR A 56 17.78 12.18 -27.14
CA TYR A 56 16.55 12.85 -27.56
C TYR A 56 16.68 14.37 -27.44
N LEU A 57 17.18 14.87 -26.31
CA LEU A 57 17.40 16.30 -26.09
C LEU A 57 18.38 16.88 -27.10
N ASN A 58 19.49 16.17 -27.40
CA ASN A 58 20.45 16.60 -28.42
C ASN A 58 19.83 16.64 -29.84
N GLU A 59 19.02 15.64 -30.20
CA GLU A 59 18.29 15.63 -31.47
C GLU A 59 17.32 16.81 -31.54
N GLN A 60 16.58 17.09 -30.47
CA GLN A 60 15.70 18.25 -30.38
C GLN A 60 16.49 19.56 -30.51
N LEU A 61 17.60 19.72 -29.79
CA LEU A 61 18.43 20.93 -29.84
C LEU A 61 18.95 21.19 -31.26
N SER A 62 19.30 20.14 -32.02
CA SER A 62 19.80 20.26 -33.40
C SER A 62 18.78 20.86 -34.38
N THR A 63 17.49 20.83 -34.04
CA THR A 63 16.41 21.41 -34.84
C THR A 63 16.11 22.87 -34.51
N LEU A 64 16.73 23.41 -33.46
CA LEU A 64 16.46 24.75 -32.94
C LEU A 64 17.59 25.71 -33.32
N ASP A 65 17.21 26.93 -33.72
CA ASP A 65 18.15 28.00 -34.02
C ASP A 65 18.16 29.04 -32.89
N PRO A 66 19.28 29.21 -32.15
CA PRO A 66 19.37 30.17 -31.05
C PRO A 66 19.31 31.64 -31.52
N GLU A 67 19.46 31.93 -32.81
CA GLU A 67 19.29 33.27 -33.37
C GLU A 67 17.83 33.59 -33.75
N LYS A 68 16.98 32.56 -33.80
CA LYS A 68 15.57 32.69 -34.16
C LYS A 68 14.71 32.92 -32.91
N SER A 69 14.13 34.12 -32.82
CA SER A 69 13.29 34.54 -31.67
C SER A 69 12.16 33.56 -31.32
N SER A 70 11.57 32.85 -32.29
CA SER A 70 10.54 31.83 -31.99
C SER A 70 11.06 30.58 -31.30
N ASP A 71 12.36 30.29 -31.41
CA ASP A 71 12.97 29.04 -30.98
C ASP A 71 13.81 29.24 -29.70
N ILE A 72 14.17 30.49 -29.38
CA ILE A 72 15.13 30.85 -28.33
C ILE A 72 14.75 30.35 -26.92
N SER A 73 13.47 30.46 -26.54
CA SER A 73 12.99 29.97 -25.24
C SER A 73 13.13 28.45 -25.13
N LEU A 74 12.73 27.73 -26.19
CA LEU A 74 12.84 26.28 -26.22
C LEU A 74 14.31 25.84 -26.30
N TYR A 75 15.15 26.59 -27.00
CA TYR A 75 16.60 26.37 -27.05
C TYR A 75 17.22 26.45 -25.65
N ILE A 76 16.89 27.49 -24.88
CA ILE A 76 17.35 27.66 -23.49
C ILE A 76 16.92 26.48 -22.61
N ASP A 77 15.64 26.09 -22.67
CA ASP A 77 15.11 25.02 -21.84
C ASP A 77 15.70 23.64 -22.21
N VAL A 78 15.94 23.37 -23.51
CA VAL A 78 16.56 22.11 -23.96
C VAL A 78 18.06 22.11 -23.65
N LYS A 79 18.77 23.22 -23.88
CA LYS A 79 20.22 23.32 -23.64
C LYS A 79 20.55 23.19 -22.15
N SER A 80 19.81 23.87 -21.29
CA SER A 80 19.99 23.77 -19.84
C SER A 80 19.74 22.35 -19.32
N GLN A 81 18.76 21.62 -19.88
CA GLN A 81 18.56 20.21 -19.57
C GLN A 81 19.72 19.33 -20.06
N ILE A 82 20.24 19.55 -21.26
CA ILE A 82 21.42 18.81 -21.76
C ILE A 82 22.58 18.98 -20.79
N ASP A 83 22.91 20.21 -20.40
CA ASP A 83 24.03 20.48 -19.50
C ASP A 83 23.84 19.82 -18.11
N LEU A 84 22.60 19.82 -17.60
CA LEU A 84 22.23 19.13 -16.36
C LEU A 84 22.45 17.61 -16.50
N TYR A 85 21.98 16.98 -17.58
CA TYR A 85 22.15 15.55 -17.82
C TYR A 85 23.62 15.16 -18.06
N GLU A 86 24.38 15.96 -18.79
CA GLU A 86 25.82 15.75 -18.97
C GLU A 86 26.57 15.83 -17.63
N MET A 87 26.14 16.70 -16.72
CA MET A 87 26.71 16.76 -15.37
C MET A 87 26.33 15.53 -14.53
N MET A 88 25.06 15.09 -14.57
CA MET A 88 24.62 13.86 -13.89
C MET A 88 25.34 12.61 -14.39
N GLY A 89 25.65 12.55 -15.70
CA GLY A 89 26.35 11.43 -16.33
C GLY A 89 27.83 11.29 -15.93
N GLN A 90 28.39 12.25 -15.17
CA GLN A 90 29.74 12.16 -14.60
C GLN A 90 29.79 11.31 -13.31
N TYR A 91 28.63 10.98 -12.73
CA TYR A 91 28.51 10.26 -11.46
C TYR A 91 27.78 8.93 -11.66
N GLU A 92 27.96 8.01 -10.71
CA GLU A 92 27.25 6.72 -10.72
C GLU A 92 25.73 6.92 -10.70
N ASN A 93 24.99 6.06 -11.40
CA ASN A 93 23.52 6.10 -11.37
C ASN A 93 23.00 5.85 -9.96
N HIS A 94 21.92 6.55 -9.61
CA HIS A 94 21.29 6.53 -8.28
C HIS A 94 22.18 7.06 -7.14
N SER A 95 23.26 7.76 -7.49
CA SER A 95 24.12 8.42 -6.50
C SER A 95 23.45 9.66 -5.91
N TRP A 96 23.88 10.03 -4.70
CA TRP A 96 23.42 11.25 -4.04
C TRP A 96 23.76 12.51 -4.84
N GLN A 97 24.87 12.47 -5.60
CA GLN A 97 25.29 13.57 -6.47
C GLN A 97 24.25 13.85 -7.55
N GLN A 98 23.69 12.82 -8.21
CA GLN A 98 22.63 13.02 -9.20
C GLN A 98 21.39 13.68 -8.59
N GLN A 99 21.05 13.36 -7.33
CA GLN A 99 19.94 14.02 -6.62
C GLN A 99 20.21 15.50 -6.40
N VAL A 100 21.38 15.83 -5.87
CA VAL A 100 21.75 17.22 -5.58
C VAL A 100 21.86 18.03 -6.87
N ILE A 101 22.40 17.47 -7.95
CA ILE A 101 22.46 18.12 -9.27
C ILE A 101 21.05 18.46 -9.74
N GLY A 102 20.14 17.48 -9.77
CA GLY A 102 18.78 17.70 -10.25
C GLY A 102 18.00 18.72 -9.40
N GLN A 103 18.12 18.64 -8.08
CA GLN A 103 17.41 19.52 -7.15
C GLN A 103 17.97 20.96 -7.13
N LYS A 104 19.30 21.12 -7.19
CA LYS A 104 19.95 22.41 -6.92
C LYS A 104 20.51 23.11 -8.15
N LEU A 105 20.91 22.38 -9.19
CA LEU A 105 21.57 22.98 -10.35
C LEU A 105 20.64 23.24 -11.54
N SER A 106 19.43 22.70 -11.53
CA SER A 106 18.45 22.92 -12.62
C SER A 106 18.18 24.41 -12.87
N SER A 107 18.05 25.21 -11.81
CA SER A 107 17.86 26.66 -11.91
C SER A 107 19.13 27.37 -12.42
N TYR A 108 20.32 27.00 -11.95
CA TYR A 108 21.58 27.59 -12.39
C TYR A 108 21.88 27.31 -13.86
N PHE A 109 21.66 26.09 -14.35
CA PHE A 109 21.84 25.77 -15.76
C PHE A 109 20.88 26.57 -16.65
N ARG A 110 19.64 26.74 -16.21
CA ARG A 110 18.65 27.55 -16.93
C ARG A 110 19.01 29.03 -16.92
N GLU A 111 19.38 29.58 -15.77
CA GLU A 111 19.79 30.98 -15.63
C GLU A 111 21.04 31.30 -16.47
N LYS A 112 22.04 30.40 -16.47
CA LYS A 112 23.22 30.50 -17.33
C LYS A 112 22.81 30.51 -18.81
N ALA A 113 21.98 29.57 -19.25
CA ALA A 113 21.53 29.49 -20.64
C ALA A 113 20.72 30.74 -21.05
N MET A 114 19.94 31.33 -20.14
CA MET A 114 19.25 32.60 -20.39
C MET A 114 20.24 33.74 -20.68
N TYR A 115 21.34 33.86 -19.94
CA TYR A 115 22.35 34.90 -20.18
C TYR A 115 23.26 34.62 -21.39
N GLU A 116 23.42 33.36 -21.79
CA GLU A 116 24.20 33.01 -22.98
C GLU A 116 23.39 33.16 -24.28
N TYR A 117 22.12 32.77 -24.26
CA TYR A 117 21.31 32.63 -25.47
C TYR A 117 20.09 33.55 -25.52
N GLY A 118 19.57 34.03 -24.40
CA GLY A 118 18.33 34.81 -24.32
C GLY A 118 18.42 36.24 -24.87
N GLU A 119 17.35 37.03 -24.67
CA GLU A 119 17.30 38.42 -25.15
C GLU A 119 18.21 39.36 -24.33
N GLU A 120 18.40 39.07 -23.03
CA GLU A 120 19.26 39.82 -22.11
C GLU A 120 20.66 39.19 -22.00
N LYS A 121 21.37 39.02 -23.13
CA LYS A 121 22.69 38.37 -23.12
C LYS A 121 23.69 39.12 -22.24
N ASP A 122 24.32 38.41 -21.33
CA ASP A 122 25.29 38.97 -20.38
C ASP A 122 26.37 37.93 -20.08
N THR A 123 27.54 38.11 -20.70
CA THR A 123 28.66 37.18 -20.58
C THR A 123 29.31 37.21 -19.20
N GLU A 124 29.23 38.33 -18.49
CA GLU A 124 29.78 38.46 -17.14
C GLU A 124 28.89 37.66 -16.17
N LYS A 125 27.57 37.86 -16.23
CA LYS A 125 26.62 37.08 -15.42
C LYS A 125 26.64 35.59 -15.74
N ALA A 126 26.72 35.20 -17.01
CA ALA A 126 26.87 33.79 -17.38
C ALA A 126 28.12 33.17 -16.73
N SER A 127 29.23 33.91 -16.67
CA SER A 127 30.47 33.47 -16.02
C SER A 127 30.34 33.40 -14.50
N GLU A 128 29.59 34.32 -13.87
CA GLU A 128 29.27 34.27 -12.43
C GLU A 128 28.45 33.02 -12.07
N ILE A 129 27.44 32.68 -12.89
CA ILE A 129 26.64 31.46 -12.69
C ILE A 129 27.50 30.21 -12.92
N GLN A 130 28.38 30.22 -13.92
CA GLN A 130 29.32 29.11 -14.13
C GLN A 130 30.22 28.89 -12.91
N ALA A 131 30.73 29.96 -12.29
CA ALA A 131 31.54 29.86 -11.07
C ALA A 131 30.76 29.21 -9.90
N LYS A 132 29.46 29.47 -9.78
CA LYS A 132 28.60 28.79 -8.79
C LYS A 132 28.44 27.30 -9.11
N ILE A 133 28.24 26.96 -10.39
CA ILE A 133 28.15 25.56 -10.83
C ILE A 133 29.47 24.83 -10.53
N ASP A 134 30.61 25.48 -10.77
CA ASP A 134 31.94 24.91 -10.52
C ASP A 134 32.22 24.71 -9.02
N ASP A 135 31.79 25.64 -8.14
CA ASP A 135 31.85 25.47 -6.69
C ASP A 135 31.04 24.25 -6.24
N VAL A 136 29.78 24.15 -6.68
CA VAL A 136 28.93 22.98 -6.40
C VAL A 136 29.59 21.70 -6.90
N LYS A 137 30.13 21.71 -8.13
CA LYS A 137 30.85 20.56 -8.68
C LYS A 137 32.02 20.13 -7.80
N GLN A 138 32.83 21.07 -7.33
CA GLN A 138 33.94 20.76 -6.42
C GLN A 138 33.46 20.02 -5.17
N LYS A 139 32.33 20.44 -4.58
CA LYS A 139 31.74 19.78 -3.41
C LYS A 139 31.28 18.36 -3.71
N LEU A 140 30.62 18.16 -4.85
CA LEU A 140 30.19 16.85 -5.33
C LEU A 140 31.38 15.90 -5.53
N ASP A 141 32.47 16.38 -6.14
CA ASP A 141 33.70 15.61 -6.37
C ASP A 141 34.40 15.20 -5.06
N THR A 142 34.25 15.99 -3.99
CA THR A 142 34.86 15.72 -2.67
C THR A 142 34.01 14.88 -1.70
N ASP A 143 32.87 14.34 -2.16
CA ASP A 143 31.88 13.64 -1.31
C ASP A 143 31.30 14.50 -0.16
N ASP A 144 31.30 15.84 -0.30
CA ASP A 144 30.90 16.80 0.74
C ASP A 144 29.38 17.06 0.71
N TRP A 145 28.59 16.01 0.89
CA TRP A 145 27.13 16.10 0.92
C TRP A 145 26.60 16.95 2.09
N MET A 146 27.38 17.04 3.18
CA MET A 146 27.05 17.84 4.37
C MET A 146 27.03 19.33 4.09
N TYR A 147 27.83 19.82 3.14
CA TYR A 147 27.76 21.20 2.68
C TYR A 147 26.33 21.56 2.24
N PHE A 148 25.71 20.73 1.41
CA PHE A 148 24.36 20.95 0.90
C PHE A 148 23.31 20.85 2.00
N ALA A 149 23.45 19.91 2.94
CA ALA A 149 22.53 19.77 4.06
C ALA A 149 22.56 20.99 5.00
N ASN A 150 23.74 21.55 5.25
CA ASN A 150 23.88 22.78 6.02
C ASN A 150 23.32 23.99 5.27
N GLN A 151 23.47 24.06 3.94
CA GLN A 151 22.82 25.09 3.12
C GLN A 151 21.30 25.00 3.19
N ASP A 152 20.71 23.80 3.11
CA ASP A 152 19.26 23.60 3.27
C ASP A 152 18.79 24.13 4.63
N LEU A 153 19.52 23.81 5.70
CA LEU A 153 19.20 24.29 7.04
C LEU A 153 19.30 25.82 7.14
N GLU A 154 20.32 26.44 6.54
CA GLU A 154 20.48 27.89 6.51
C GLU A 154 19.34 28.57 5.74
N GLU A 155 18.99 28.05 4.55
CA GLU A 155 17.90 28.56 3.72
C GLU A 155 16.56 28.49 4.44
N VAL A 156 16.27 27.37 5.10
CA VAL A 156 15.03 27.22 5.89
C VAL A 156 15.01 28.18 7.08
N ASN A 157 16.12 28.35 7.81
CA ASN A 157 16.19 29.32 8.92
C ASN A 157 15.96 30.76 8.43
N LYS A 158 16.53 31.11 7.27
CA LYS A 158 16.31 32.41 6.65
C LYS A 158 14.85 32.60 6.24
N ASN A 159 14.22 31.58 5.67
CA ASN A 159 12.80 31.62 5.33
C ASN A 159 11.91 31.85 6.56
N ILE A 160 12.14 31.10 7.65
CA ILE A 160 11.42 31.29 8.92
C ILE A 160 11.58 32.72 9.43
N ALA A 161 12.81 33.25 9.46
CA ALA A 161 13.06 34.62 9.92
C ALA A 161 12.32 35.67 9.07
N ASN A 162 12.26 35.46 7.74
CA ASN A 162 11.52 36.33 6.84
C ASN A 162 10.00 36.27 7.11
N LEU A 163 9.44 35.08 7.30
CA LEU A 163 8.01 34.90 7.61
C LEU A 163 7.65 35.53 8.96
N GLU A 164 8.46 35.32 10.00
CA GLU A 164 8.27 35.96 11.32
C GLU A 164 8.37 37.49 11.25
N GLN A 165 9.21 38.02 10.35
CA GLN A 165 9.28 39.47 10.11
C GLN A 165 8.02 39.98 9.41
N GLN A 166 7.50 39.25 8.41
CA GLN A 166 6.25 39.59 7.74
C GLN A 166 5.07 39.56 8.73
N GLU A 167 5.02 38.56 9.60
CA GLU A 167 3.99 38.42 10.65
C GLU A 167 3.98 39.63 11.59
N LYS A 168 5.16 40.10 12.03
CA LYS A 168 5.29 41.30 12.87
C LYS A 168 4.92 42.61 12.16
N SER A 169 4.86 42.61 10.83
CA SER A 169 4.64 43.81 10.01
C SER A 169 3.18 44.00 9.57
N THR A 170 2.29 43.05 9.90
CA THR A 170 0.87 43.09 9.52
C THR A 170 -0.02 42.92 10.75
N ASP A 171 -1.16 43.61 10.73
CA ASP A 171 -2.23 43.46 11.74
C ASP A 171 -3.46 42.75 11.16
N ASP A 172 -3.41 42.37 9.87
CA ASP A 172 -4.53 41.71 9.20
C ASP A 172 -4.70 40.28 9.72
N LYS A 173 -5.87 39.99 10.32
CA LYS A 173 -6.13 38.72 11.02
C LYS A 173 -6.00 37.50 10.09
N GLN A 174 -6.46 37.60 8.85
CA GLN A 174 -6.40 36.48 7.90
C GLN A 174 -4.97 36.20 7.46
N THR A 175 -4.21 37.26 7.18
CA THR A 175 -2.78 37.20 6.85
C THR A 175 -1.96 36.66 8.01
N LEU A 176 -2.26 37.05 9.25
CA LEU A 176 -1.61 36.51 10.43
C LEU A 176 -1.85 34.99 10.58
N GLN A 177 -3.07 34.52 10.32
CA GLN A 177 -3.38 33.09 10.37
C GLN A 177 -2.62 32.30 9.29
N SER A 178 -2.54 32.82 8.05
CA SER A 178 -1.79 32.15 6.98
C SER A 178 -0.29 32.15 7.26
N LEU A 179 0.27 33.26 7.74
CA LEU A 179 1.68 33.35 8.10
C LEU A 179 2.03 32.41 9.24
N ALA A 180 1.19 32.31 10.27
CA ALA A 180 1.40 31.36 11.36
C ALA A 180 1.41 29.89 10.85
N GLN A 181 0.53 29.54 9.92
CA GLN A 181 0.53 28.22 9.30
C GLN A 181 1.80 27.95 8.48
N GLU A 182 2.24 28.93 7.69
CA GLU A 182 3.47 28.85 6.90
C GLU A 182 4.71 28.73 7.78
N ILE A 183 4.76 29.46 8.90
CA ILE A 183 5.84 29.40 9.89
C ILE A 183 5.92 27.99 10.50
N GLU A 184 4.79 27.41 10.96
CA GLU A 184 4.79 26.05 11.50
C GLU A 184 5.21 25.01 10.44
N SER A 185 4.75 25.17 9.19
CA SER A 185 5.16 24.30 8.09
C SER A 185 6.66 24.42 7.78
N ALA A 186 7.23 25.62 7.84
CA ALA A 186 8.66 25.86 7.66
C ALA A 186 9.50 25.29 8.82
N LYS A 187 8.97 25.29 10.05
CA LYS A 187 9.61 24.60 11.20
C LYS A 187 9.70 23.09 10.99
N VAL A 188 8.73 22.46 10.32
CA VAL A 188 8.83 21.04 9.94
C VAL A 188 10.00 20.82 8.96
N SER A 189 10.13 21.67 7.92
CA SER A 189 11.28 21.59 7.00
C SER A 189 12.61 21.75 7.72
N LYS A 190 12.65 22.60 8.76
CA LYS A 190 13.83 22.76 9.60
C LYS A 190 14.18 21.47 10.33
N ILE A 191 13.20 20.83 10.97
CA ILE A 191 13.39 19.55 11.67
C ILE A 191 13.94 18.48 10.71
N VAL A 192 13.43 18.43 9.47
CA VAL A 192 13.91 17.48 8.44
C VAL A 192 15.36 17.76 8.06
N ALA A 193 15.73 19.03 7.85
CA ALA A 193 17.12 19.42 7.58
C ALA A 193 18.05 19.09 8.75
N GLU A 194 17.60 19.31 9.98
CA GLU A 194 18.30 18.92 11.22
C GLU A 194 18.46 17.40 11.30
N TYR A 195 17.41 16.61 11.04
CA TYR A 195 17.51 15.16 11.01
C TYR A 195 18.52 14.67 9.98
N ARG A 196 18.53 15.26 8.78
CA ARG A 196 19.49 14.89 7.73
C ARG A 196 20.94 15.05 8.23
N ILE A 197 21.24 16.15 8.90
CA ILE A 197 22.55 16.45 9.46
C ILE A 197 22.86 15.52 10.65
N ASP A 198 21.97 15.47 11.64
CA ASP A 198 22.20 14.79 12.92
C ASP A 198 22.27 13.27 12.76
N LYS A 199 21.49 12.71 11.83
CA LYS A 199 21.45 11.27 11.55
C LYS A 199 22.38 10.83 10.43
N GLY A 200 23.07 11.76 9.76
CA GLY A 200 24.03 11.41 8.72
C GLY A 200 23.39 10.90 7.43
N ILE A 201 22.23 11.43 7.04
CA ILE A 201 21.44 10.92 5.91
C ILE A 201 21.93 11.56 4.60
N LYS A 202 22.63 10.79 3.77
CA LYS A 202 23.00 11.26 2.42
C LYS A 202 21.74 11.43 1.56
N TYR A 203 21.75 12.38 0.63
CA TYR A 203 20.69 12.52 -0.37
C TYR A 203 20.55 11.23 -1.18
N GLY A 204 19.34 10.86 -1.55
CA GLY A 204 19.13 9.61 -2.27
C GLY A 204 17.66 9.25 -2.35
N ASN A 205 17.40 8.02 -2.75
CA ASN A 205 16.06 7.44 -2.83
C ASN A 205 15.97 6.15 -2.00
N ASP A 206 16.67 6.12 -0.86
CA ASP A 206 16.62 5.01 0.09
C ASP A 206 15.45 5.17 1.09
N TYR A 207 15.30 4.19 1.99
CA TYR A 207 14.23 4.22 2.99
C TYR A 207 14.32 5.44 3.93
N LEU A 208 15.50 5.98 4.22
CA LEU A 208 15.66 7.15 5.09
C LEU A 208 15.22 8.44 4.41
N ASN A 209 15.58 8.65 3.14
CA ASN A 209 15.12 9.81 2.39
C ASN A 209 13.59 9.77 2.20
N ARG A 210 13.03 8.59 1.88
CA ARG A 210 11.58 8.42 1.82
C ARG A 210 10.91 8.66 3.17
N ALA A 211 11.53 8.24 4.27
CA ALA A 211 11.01 8.52 5.60
C ALA A 211 11.03 10.02 5.94
N LEU A 212 12.10 10.74 5.55
CA LEU A 212 12.15 12.21 5.69
C LEU A 212 11.02 12.88 4.90
N ASP A 213 10.84 12.50 3.63
CA ASP A 213 9.82 13.09 2.75
C ASP A 213 8.39 12.81 3.27
N ASN A 214 8.11 11.55 3.67
CA ASN A 214 6.83 11.15 4.21
C ASN A 214 6.52 11.82 5.56
N TYR A 215 7.53 11.93 6.44
CA TYR A 215 7.42 12.67 7.70
C TYR A 215 7.09 14.14 7.43
N GLU A 216 7.82 14.79 6.52
CA GLU A 216 7.62 16.20 6.19
C GLU A 216 6.23 16.46 5.62
N SER A 217 5.84 15.67 4.61
CA SER A 217 4.55 15.80 3.94
C SER A 217 3.39 15.60 4.91
N SER A 218 3.42 14.52 5.70
CA SER A 218 2.36 14.21 6.65
C SER A 218 2.28 15.26 7.77
N ALA A 219 3.43 15.72 8.29
CA ALA A 219 3.45 16.75 9.33
C ALA A 219 2.88 18.10 8.84
N LYS A 220 3.22 18.52 7.61
CA LYS A 220 2.67 19.76 7.02
C LYS A 220 1.17 19.65 6.76
N GLU A 221 0.68 18.51 6.30
CA GLU A 221 -0.76 18.29 6.11
C GLU A 221 -1.53 18.27 7.44
N LEU A 222 -0.96 17.70 8.51
CA LEU A 222 -1.55 17.77 9.85
C LEU A 222 -1.65 19.22 10.34
N ILE A 223 -0.62 20.04 10.13
CA ILE A 223 -0.66 21.48 10.43
C ILE A 223 -1.79 22.15 9.65
N ARG A 224 -2.01 21.80 8.37
CA ARG A 224 -3.13 22.35 7.59
C ARG A 224 -4.48 22.06 8.25
N TYR A 225 -4.67 20.85 8.79
CA TYR A 225 -5.90 20.51 9.54
C TYR A 225 -5.99 21.25 10.88
N ASP A 226 -4.89 21.38 11.62
CA ASP A 226 -4.85 22.05 12.93
C ASP A 226 -5.20 23.54 12.84
N PHE A 227 -5.00 24.17 11.67
CA PHE A 227 -5.32 25.57 11.40
C PHE A 227 -6.77 25.80 10.91
N LEU A 228 -7.58 24.76 10.74
CA LEU A 228 -9.00 24.90 10.39
C LEU A 228 -9.80 25.48 11.57
N ASP A 229 -10.50 26.59 11.35
CA ASP A 229 -11.36 27.23 12.35
C ASP A 229 -12.75 26.54 12.48
N ARG A 230 -12.77 25.21 12.33
CA ARG A 230 -13.97 24.38 12.48
C ARG A 230 -13.62 22.97 12.92
N GLU A 231 -14.60 22.27 13.47
CA GLU A 231 -14.44 20.85 13.73
C GLU A 231 -14.25 20.06 12.42
N LEU A 232 -13.37 19.06 12.47
CA LEU A 232 -13.17 18.12 11.40
C LEU A 232 -14.42 17.23 11.24
N THR A 233 -14.82 17.03 9.99
CA THR A 233 -15.78 15.98 9.62
C THR A 233 -15.22 14.61 9.94
N TYR A 234 -16.06 13.57 9.97
CA TYR A 234 -15.59 12.21 10.23
C TYR A 234 -14.55 11.74 9.20
N GLU A 235 -14.78 12.02 7.91
CA GLU A 235 -13.84 11.69 6.84
C GLU A 235 -12.48 12.38 7.03
N GLU A 236 -12.49 13.66 7.39
CA GLU A 236 -11.26 14.41 7.68
C GLU A 236 -10.55 13.89 8.94
N LYS A 237 -11.28 13.40 9.94
CA LYS A 237 -10.66 12.75 11.12
C LYS A 237 -9.98 11.45 10.74
N THR A 238 -10.56 10.66 9.84
CA THR A 238 -9.91 9.44 9.32
C THR A 238 -8.63 9.81 8.56
N GLN A 239 -8.69 10.78 7.65
CA GLN A 239 -7.51 11.28 6.94
C GLN A 239 -6.44 11.84 7.89
N TYR A 240 -6.86 12.59 8.91
CA TYR A 240 -5.96 13.08 9.96
C TYR A 240 -5.26 11.94 10.69
N ASN A 241 -5.98 10.88 11.03
CA ASN A 241 -5.39 9.71 11.68
C ASN A 241 -4.38 8.99 10.77
N ASP A 242 -4.71 8.79 9.48
CA ASP A 242 -3.78 8.18 8.52
C ASP A 242 -2.48 8.99 8.38
N LEU A 243 -2.59 10.33 8.35
CA LEU A 243 -1.43 11.23 8.32
C LEU A 243 -0.64 11.20 9.64
N LEU A 244 -1.33 11.12 10.77
CA LEU A 244 -0.69 11.01 12.08
C LEU A 244 0.12 9.73 12.20
N GLU A 245 -0.47 8.59 11.83
CA GLU A 245 0.21 7.31 11.77
C GLU A 245 1.43 7.38 10.86
N ASN A 246 1.27 7.90 9.63
CA ASN A 246 2.37 8.03 8.69
C ASN A 246 3.50 8.92 9.24
N ARG A 247 3.18 10.06 9.85
CA ARG A 247 4.15 10.95 10.49
C ARG A 247 4.92 10.23 11.59
N GLU A 248 4.22 9.59 12.52
CA GLU A 248 4.85 8.98 13.70
C GLU A 248 5.68 7.73 13.33
N VAL A 249 5.20 6.90 12.40
CA VAL A 249 5.96 5.75 11.91
C VAL A 249 7.24 6.19 11.19
N ASN A 250 7.16 7.16 10.28
CA ASN A 250 8.35 7.65 9.57
C ASN A 250 9.33 8.37 10.51
N LYS A 251 8.83 9.13 11.49
CA LYS A 251 9.66 9.68 12.57
C LYS A 251 10.40 8.56 13.32
N TYR A 252 9.70 7.49 13.69
CA TYR A 252 10.30 6.35 14.38
C TYR A 252 11.38 5.66 13.53
N ILE A 253 11.15 5.52 12.22
CA ILE A 253 12.14 4.98 11.26
C ILE A 253 13.42 5.83 11.27
N ILE A 254 13.30 7.16 11.14
CA ILE A 254 14.43 8.10 11.13
C ILE A 254 15.19 8.05 12.46
N GLU A 255 14.47 8.12 13.59
CA GLU A 255 15.08 8.20 14.91
C GLU A 255 15.87 6.94 15.27
N ASN A 256 15.35 5.77 14.88
CA ASN A 256 15.90 4.45 15.23
C ASN A 256 16.68 3.78 14.10
N ASN A 257 16.76 4.40 12.92
CA ASN A 257 17.45 3.87 11.74
C ASN A 257 16.98 2.44 11.35
N ILE A 258 15.67 2.24 11.30
CA ILE A 258 15.06 0.95 10.94
C ILE A 258 15.06 0.83 9.41
N ASN A 259 15.73 -0.19 8.86
CA ASN A 259 15.75 -0.44 7.42
C ASN A 259 14.39 -0.92 6.90
N ASP A 260 13.42 -0.01 6.79
CA ASP A 260 12.09 -0.29 6.25
C ASP A 260 12.07 -0.12 4.73
N GLU A 261 12.89 -0.93 4.06
CA GLU A 261 12.87 -1.04 2.60
C GLU A 261 11.54 -1.63 2.12
N ASP A 262 10.98 -0.97 1.09
CA ASP A 262 9.80 -1.48 0.41
C ASP A 262 10.16 -2.64 -0.52
N MET A 263 9.13 -3.34 -0.95
CA MET A 263 9.25 -4.38 -1.97
C MET A 263 10.15 -5.55 -1.53
N THR A 264 10.06 -5.90 -0.25
CA THR A 264 10.76 -7.01 0.38
C THR A 264 9.82 -8.15 0.76
N LEU A 265 10.37 -9.26 1.27
CA LEU A 265 9.57 -10.37 1.80
C LEU A 265 8.72 -9.94 3.01
N LYS A 266 9.22 -9.03 3.85
CA LYS A 266 8.43 -8.39 4.92
C LYS A 266 7.17 -7.78 4.35
N THR A 267 7.30 -6.91 3.34
CA THR A 267 6.17 -6.17 2.74
C THR A 267 5.13 -7.12 2.13
N MET A 268 5.56 -8.26 1.56
CA MET A 268 4.65 -9.30 1.05
C MET A 268 3.84 -9.97 2.16
N PHE A 269 4.45 -10.25 3.32
CA PHE A 269 3.76 -10.80 4.48
C PHE A 269 2.86 -9.79 5.18
N GLU A 270 3.32 -8.54 5.27
CA GLU A 270 2.55 -7.40 5.79
C GLU A 270 1.26 -7.17 4.97
N ASN A 271 1.32 -7.37 3.66
CA ASN A 271 0.19 -7.19 2.75
C ASN A 271 -0.46 -8.51 2.28
N PHE A 272 -0.21 -9.63 2.98
CA PHE A 272 -0.52 -10.99 2.50
C PHE A 272 -1.98 -11.17 2.06
N PHE A 273 -2.94 -10.70 2.85
CA PHE A 273 -4.37 -10.86 2.53
C PHE A 273 -4.84 -9.91 1.42
N SER A 274 -4.25 -8.71 1.33
CA SER A 274 -4.52 -7.77 0.23
C SER A 274 -4.04 -8.35 -1.11
N GLN A 275 -2.83 -8.92 -1.12
CA GLN A 275 -2.21 -9.47 -2.33
C GLN A 275 -2.77 -10.83 -2.74
N PHE A 276 -2.99 -11.74 -1.78
CA PHE A 276 -3.29 -13.16 -2.06
C PHE A 276 -4.69 -13.60 -1.62
N GLY A 277 -5.47 -12.72 -0.97
CA GLY A 277 -6.78 -13.04 -0.42
C GLY A 277 -7.78 -13.58 -1.45
N ILE A 278 -7.80 -13.00 -2.65
CA ILE A 278 -8.70 -13.45 -3.73
C ILE A 278 -8.47 -14.92 -4.11
N PHE A 279 -7.22 -15.37 -4.14
CA PHE A 279 -6.87 -16.75 -4.51
C PHE A 279 -7.24 -17.75 -3.42
N ILE A 280 -7.02 -17.36 -2.16
CA ILE A 280 -7.47 -18.12 -1.00
C ILE A 280 -8.99 -18.30 -1.07
N ILE A 281 -9.73 -17.21 -1.33
CA ILE A 281 -11.19 -17.24 -1.44
C ILE A 281 -11.66 -18.10 -2.60
N VAL A 282 -11.02 -18.02 -3.78
CA VAL A 282 -11.36 -18.84 -4.95
C VAL A 282 -11.26 -20.34 -4.62
N ILE A 283 -10.19 -20.80 -3.97
CA ILE A 283 -10.08 -22.21 -3.56
C ILE A 283 -11.19 -22.57 -2.58
N LEU A 284 -11.40 -21.76 -1.55
CA LEU A 284 -12.32 -22.09 -0.46
C LEU A 284 -13.77 -22.15 -0.95
N VAL A 285 -14.15 -21.20 -1.80
CA VAL A 285 -15.44 -21.15 -2.46
C VAL A 285 -15.59 -22.33 -3.43
N MET A 286 -14.54 -22.74 -4.16
CA MET A 286 -14.57 -23.93 -5.02
C MET A 286 -14.77 -25.22 -4.19
N VAL A 287 -14.06 -25.36 -3.08
CA VAL A 287 -14.18 -26.51 -2.17
C VAL A 287 -15.59 -26.56 -1.57
N ALA A 288 -16.04 -25.47 -0.95
CA ALA A 288 -17.36 -25.37 -0.33
C ALA A 288 -18.50 -25.48 -1.35
N GLY A 289 -18.34 -24.87 -2.52
CA GLY A 289 -19.29 -24.88 -3.63
C GLY A 289 -19.49 -26.27 -4.24
N THR A 290 -18.49 -27.16 -4.18
CA THR A 290 -18.56 -28.51 -4.78
C THR A 290 -18.82 -29.64 -3.79
N ILE A 291 -18.55 -29.46 -2.49
CA ILE A 291 -18.55 -30.55 -1.51
C ILE A 291 -19.93 -31.21 -1.31
N VAL A 292 -21.02 -30.47 -1.53
CA VAL A 292 -22.41 -30.96 -1.46
C VAL A 292 -23.00 -31.17 -2.85
N SER A 293 -22.99 -30.14 -3.71
CA SER A 293 -23.61 -30.16 -5.04
C SER A 293 -23.14 -31.31 -5.93
N GLU A 294 -21.85 -31.66 -5.94
CA GLU A 294 -21.35 -32.77 -6.74
C GLU A 294 -21.90 -34.13 -6.30
N GLU A 295 -22.21 -34.32 -5.02
CA GLU A 295 -22.78 -35.58 -4.51
C GLU A 295 -24.21 -35.79 -5.01
N PHE A 296 -24.95 -34.68 -5.15
CA PHE A 296 -26.29 -34.70 -5.73
C PHE A 296 -26.21 -34.94 -7.23
N ASN A 297 -25.33 -34.24 -7.94
CA ASN A 297 -25.17 -34.37 -9.40
C ASN A 297 -24.71 -35.77 -9.83
N LYS A 298 -23.83 -36.41 -9.04
CA LYS A 298 -23.34 -37.78 -9.30
C LYS A 298 -24.25 -38.87 -8.73
N GLY A 299 -25.32 -38.51 -8.01
CA GLY A 299 -26.21 -39.46 -7.32
C GLY A 299 -25.59 -40.18 -6.11
N THR A 300 -24.32 -39.92 -5.77
CA THR A 300 -23.58 -40.57 -4.68
C THR A 300 -24.12 -40.20 -3.29
N ILE A 301 -24.93 -39.14 -3.19
CA ILE A 301 -25.68 -38.81 -1.97
C ILE A 301 -26.54 -39.98 -1.47
N LYS A 302 -27.07 -40.81 -2.38
CA LYS A 302 -27.86 -42.01 -2.01
C LYS A 302 -27.00 -43.01 -1.23
N LEU A 303 -25.79 -43.29 -1.70
CA LEU A 303 -24.84 -44.22 -1.05
C LEU A 303 -24.41 -43.74 0.34
N LEU A 304 -24.33 -42.41 0.54
CA LEU A 304 -23.99 -41.83 1.83
C LEU A 304 -25.10 -41.97 2.86
N LEU A 305 -26.36 -42.02 2.42
CA LEU A 305 -27.53 -42.04 3.30
C LEU A 305 -28.01 -43.43 3.70
N VAL A 306 -27.51 -44.47 3.04
CA VAL A 306 -27.70 -45.87 3.46
C VAL A 306 -26.79 -46.21 4.66
N LYS A 307 -25.73 -45.44 4.90
CA LYS A 307 -24.85 -45.62 6.07
C LYS A 307 -25.57 -45.22 7.37
N PRO A 308 -25.21 -45.79 8.53
CA PRO A 308 -25.86 -45.52 9.82
C PRO A 308 -25.48 -44.14 10.42
N TYR A 309 -25.36 -43.10 9.59
CA TYR A 309 -25.10 -41.72 10.00
C TYR A 309 -26.33 -40.86 9.72
N SER A 310 -26.71 -40.01 10.68
CA SER A 310 -27.81 -39.08 10.46
C SER A 310 -27.46 -38.02 9.41
N ARG A 311 -28.46 -37.54 8.66
CA ARG A 311 -28.31 -36.47 7.67
C ARG A 311 -27.56 -35.26 8.22
N ASN A 312 -27.88 -34.87 9.46
CA ASN A 312 -27.22 -33.76 10.16
C ASN A 312 -25.73 -34.01 10.37
N LYS A 313 -25.34 -35.24 10.77
CA LYS A 313 -23.92 -35.60 10.95
C LYS A 313 -23.17 -35.58 9.62
N ILE A 314 -23.80 -35.99 8.52
CA ILE A 314 -23.20 -35.96 7.18
C ILE A 314 -22.97 -34.50 6.76
N LEU A 315 -24.00 -33.64 6.79
CA LEU A 315 -23.87 -32.24 6.39
C LEU A 315 -22.86 -31.49 7.26
N ALA A 316 -22.96 -31.66 8.59
CA ALA A 316 -22.02 -31.03 9.52
C ALA A 316 -20.58 -31.48 9.28
N SER A 317 -20.34 -32.75 8.87
CA SER A 317 -18.98 -33.20 8.58
C SER A 317 -18.39 -32.52 7.35
N LYS A 318 -19.22 -32.27 6.32
CA LYS A 318 -18.82 -31.52 5.13
C LYS A 318 -18.56 -30.05 5.46
N PHE A 319 -19.43 -29.43 6.28
CA PHE A 319 -19.22 -28.05 6.71
C PHE A 319 -17.96 -27.86 7.56
N VAL A 320 -17.71 -28.74 8.54
CA VAL A 320 -16.47 -28.74 9.32
C VAL A 320 -15.26 -28.97 8.42
N THR A 321 -15.38 -29.83 7.40
CA THR A 321 -14.32 -30.03 6.41
C THR A 321 -14.02 -28.75 5.64
N SER A 322 -15.04 -27.99 5.19
CA SER A 322 -14.80 -26.69 4.52
C SER A 322 -14.13 -25.67 5.45
N LEU A 323 -14.45 -25.67 6.75
CA LEU A 323 -13.79 -24.78 7.71
C LEU A 323 -12.32 -25.18 7.96
N ILE A 324 -12.02 -26.48 8.05
CA ILE A 324 -10.63 -26.98 8.17
C ILE A 324 -9.82 -26.59 6.93
N MET A 325 -10.44 -26.61 5.74
CA MET A 325 -9.77 -26.21 4.50
C MET A 325 -9.35 -24.74 4.51
N ILE A 326 -10.01 -23.86 5.28
CA ILE A 326 -9.56 -22.46 5.47
C ILE A 326 -8.12 -22.43 5.97
N VAL A 327 -7.87 -23.09 7.10
CA VAL A 327 -6.55 -23.13 7.73
C VAL A 327 -5.52 -23.77 6.81
N ILE A 328 -5.88 -24.87 6.14
CA ILE A 328 -4.96 -25.57 5.23
C ILE A 328 -4.58 -24.68 4.05
N VAL A 329 -5.54 -24.02 3.41
CA VAL A 329 -5.28 -23.19 2.23
C VAL A 329 -4.44 -21.97 2.61
N VAL A 330 -4.79 -21.26 3.69
CA VAL A 330 -4.01 -20.11 4.16
C VAL A 330 -2.57 -20.53 4.48
N MET A 331 -2.37 -21.61 5.23
CA MET A 331 -1.03 -22.07 5.60
C MET A 331 -0.22 -22.54 4.39
N VAL A 332 -0.84 -23.22 3.42
CA VAL A 332 -0.15 -23.63 2.19
C VAL A 332 0.25 -22.40 1.37
N THR A 333 -0.62 -21.41 1.21
CA THR A 333 -0.29 -20.17 0.50
C THR A 333 0.82 -19.39 1.21
N ALA A 334 0.76 -19.26 2.54
CA ALA A 334 1.80 -18.60 3.33
C ALA A 334 3.15 -19.31 3.22
N LEU A 335 3.16 -20.65 3.23
CA LEU A 335 4.39 -21.44 3.02
C LEU A 335 4.93 -21.29 1.60
N MET A 336 4.06 -21.26 0.58
CA MET A 336 4.48 -21.00 -0.80
C MET A 336 5.11 -19.62 -0.93
N GLU A 337 4.50 -18.60 -0.33
CA GLU A 337 5.03 -17.23 -0.35
C GLU A 337 6.36 -17.13 0.40
N LEU A 338 6.49 -17.76 1.57
CA LEU A 338 7.76 -17.81 2.30
C LEU A 338 8.90 -18.39 1.45
N LEU A 339 8.61 -19.45 0.68
CA LEU A 339 9.60 -20.11 -0.17
C LEU A 339 9.90 -19.31 -1.43
N ILE A 340 8.87 -18.85 -2.14
CA ILE A 340 9.01 -18.13 -3.41
C ILE A 340 9.62 -16.75 -3.16
N GLY A 341 9.03 -15.98 -2.26
CA GLY A 341 9.51 -14.64 -1.91
C GLY A 341 10.87 -14.70 -1.22
N GLY A 342 11.14 -15.72 -0.41
CA GLY A 342 12.48 -15.96 0.15
C GLY A 342 13.56 -16.19 -0.92
N VAL A 343 13.24 -16.89 -2.00
CA VAL A 343 14.18 -17.08 -3.14
C VAL A 343 14.35 -15.78 -3.95
N ILE A 344 13.30 -14.96 -4.07
CA ILE A 344 13.30 -13.77 -4.93
C ILE A 344 13.88 -12.54 -4.21
N PHE A 345 13.50 -12.31 -2.95
CA PHE A 345 13.86 -11.13 -2.15
C PHE A 345 14.91 -11.41 -1.06
N GLY A 346 15.16 -12.68 -0.71
CA GLY A 346 15.92 -13.03 0.48
C GLY A 346 15.07 -13.02 1.75
N PHE A 347 15.65 -13.45 2.87
CA PHE A 347 14.94 -13.62 4.15
C PHE A 347 15.28 -12.54 5.19
N ASP A 348 16.26 -11.68 4.93
CA ASP A 348 16.80 -10.74 5.93
C ASP A 348 15.74 -9.74 6.41
N SER A 349 14.88 -9.28 5.49
CA SER A 349 13.75 -8.38 5.79
C SER A 349 12.76 -8.92 6.81
N LEU A 350 12.64 -10.25 6.99
CA LEU A 350 11.73 -10.84 7.99
C LEU A 350 12.16 -10.57 9.44
N SER A 351 13.42 -10.18 9.65
CA SER A 351 13.92 -9.76 10.97
C SER A 351 13.50 -8.34 11.34
N ILE A 352 13.06 -7.56 10.35
CA ILE A 352 12.66 -6.16 10.49
C ILE A 352 11.18 -6.15 10.92
N PRO A 353 10.84 -5.48 12.02
CA PRO A 353 9.47 -5.46 12.54
C PRO A 353 8.55 -4.64 11.62
N VAL A 354 7.27 -5.00 11.59
CA VAL A 354 6.19 -4.16 11.06
C VAL A 354 5.94 -3.04 12.07
N LEU A 355 5.85 -1.80 11.58
CA LEU A 355 5.65 -0.61 12.40
C LEU A 355 4.21 -0.13 12.22
N GLU A 356 3.48 0.01 13.33
CA GLU A 356 2.07 0.40 13.34
C GLU A 356 1.87 1.46 14.43
N TYR A 357 1.07 2.48 14.19
CA TYR A 357 0.78 3.49 15.21
C TYR A 357 -0.44 3.09 16.05
N ASP A 358 -0.25 2.85 17.35
CA ASP A 358 -1.37 2.57 18.26
C ASP A 358 -1.95 3.86 18.81
N PHE A 359 -3.11 4.26 18.30
CA PHE A 359 -3.86 5.45 18.72
C PHE A 359 -4.34 5.37 20.18
N ASN A 360 -4.49 4.18 20.76
CA ASN A 360 -4.84 4.05 22.18
C ASN A 360 -3.62 4.27 23.08
N ALA A 361 -2.46 3.76 22.65
CA ALA A 361 -1.19 3.90 23.37
C ALA A 361 -0.44 5.19 23.02
N ASN A 362 -0.89 5.91 21.99
CA ASN A 362 -0.27 7.11 21.41
C ASN A 362 1.22 6.91 21.12
N SER A 363 1.57 5.75 20.54
CA SER A 363 2.96 5.35 20.28
C SER A 363 3.06 4.30 19.18
N VAL A 364 4.19 4.33 18.46
CA VAL A 364 4.52 3.32 17.44
C VAL A 364 4.85 1.98 18.10
N GLN A 365 4.23 0.92 17.60
CA GLN A 365 4.45 -0.46 18.00
C GLN A 365 5.28 -1.17 16.93
N ALA A 366 6.40 -1.78 17.35
CA ALA A 366 7.22 -2.62 16.49
C ALA A 366 6.83 -4.10 16.70
N ILE A 367 6.21 -4.70 15.69
CA ILE A 367 5.58 -6.02 15.76
C ILE A 367 6.34 -6.99 14.85
N ASN A 368 6.65 -8.19 15.35
CA ASN A 368 7.25 -9.22 14.51
C ASN A 368 6.32 -9.58 13.34
N VAL A 369 6.89 -9.72 12.13
CA VAL A 369 6.16 -10.01 10.88
C VAL A 369 5.19 -11.18 10.99
N PHE A 370 5.58 -12.29 11.63
CA PHE A 370 4.71 -13.46 11.77
C PHE A 370 3.60 -13.28 12.81
N VAL A 371 3.87 -12.49 13.86
CA VAL A 371 2.83 -12.12 14.84
C VAL A 371 1.81 -11.22 14.17
N TYR A 372 2.26 -10.22 13.40
CA TYR A 372 1.42 -9.33 12.63
C TYR A 372 0.56 -10.09 11.61
N PHE A 373 1.15 -11.00 10.84
CA PHE A 373 0.42 -11.92 9.95
C PHE A 373 -0.66 -12.73 10.70
N GLY A 374 -0.35 -13.21 11.91
CA GLY A 374 -1.32 -13.92 12.75
C GLY A 374 -2.50 -13.04 13.17
N ILE A 375 -2.23 -11.77 13.54
CA ILE A 375 -3.27 -10.78 13.87
C ILE A 375 -4.15 -10.51 12.64
N GLN A 376 -3.54 -10.27 11.47
CA GLN A 376 -4.28 -10.07 10.22
C GLN A 376 -5.13 -11.28 9.84
N LEU A 377 -4.61 -12.50 10.01
CA LEU A 377 -5.42 -13.71 9.78
C LEU A 377 -6.66 -13.70 10.67
N LEU A 378 -6.50 -13.42 11.97
CA LEU A 378 -7.62 -13.40 12.91
C LEU A 378 -8.68 -12.34 12.55
N THR A 379 -8.26 -11.17 12.08
CA THR A 379 -9.19 -10.10 11.69
C THR A 379 -9.89 -10.36 10.36
N GLN A 380 -9.25 -11.08 9.43
CA GLN A 380 -9.81 -11.47 8.13
C GLN A 380 -10.65 -12.76 8.17
N LEU A 381 -10.55 -13.56 9.25
CA LEU A 381 -11.29 -14.81 9.40
C LEU A 381 -12.82 -14.67 9.21
N PRO A 382 -13.52 -13.66 9.74
CA PRO A 382 -14.97 -13.53 9.57
C PRO A 382 -15.39 -13.46 8.10
N MET A 383 -14.71 -12.63 7.29
CA MET A 383 -14.92 -12.56 5.83
C MET A 383 -14.75 -13.94 5.18
N ILE A 384 -13.62 -14.62 5.44
CA ILE A 384 -13.30 -15.91 4.83
C ILE A 384 -14.35 -16.98 5.21
N ILE A 385 -14.76 -17.02 6.48
CA ILE A 385 -15.79 -17.94 6.98
C ILE A 385 -17.14 -17.65 6.33
N LEU A 386 -17.54 -16.38 6.22
CA LEU A 386 -18.82 -15.98 5.63
C LEU A 386 -18.90 -16.34 4.15
N LEU A 387 -17.86 -16.06 3.37
CA LEU A 387 -17.82 -16.41 1.93
C LEU A 387 -17.80 -17.92 1.71
N THR A 388 -17.03 -18.66 2.51
CA THR A 388 -17.02 -20.13 2.48
C THR A 388 -18.41 -20.69 2.85
N THR A 389 -19.06 -20.10 3.84
CA THR A 389 -20.41 -20.49 4.29
C THR A 389 -21.45 -20.16 3.23
N LEU A 390 -21.36 -19.01 2.56
CA LEU A 390 -22.22 -18.62 1.46
C LEU A 390 -22.13 -19.63 0.31
N ALA A 391 -20.91 -19.97 -0.12
CA ALA A 391 -20.69 -20.98 -1.15
C ALA A 391 -21.26 -22.35 -0.74
N PHE A 392 -21.03 -22.78 0.50
CA PHE A 392 -21.57 -24.03 1.04
C PHE A 392 -23.11 -24.04 1.07
N ALA A 393 -23.71 -22.93 1.53
CA ALA A 393 -25.15 -22.76 1.60
C ALA A 393 -25.78 -22.82 0.21
N LEU A 394 -25.27 -22.04 -0.75
CA LEU A 394 -25.76 -22.04 -2.13
C LEU A 394 -25.58 -23.39 -2.80
N SER A 395 -24.44 -24.07 -2.56
CA SER A 395 -24.19 -25.43 -3.05
C SER A 395 -25.26 -26.41 -2.57
N THR A 396 -25.63 -26.31 -1.30
CA THR A 396 -26.63 -27.17 -0.68
C THR A 396 -28.05 -26.82 -1.14
N LEU A 397 -28.39 -25.53 -1.18
CA LEU A 397 -29.73 -25.03 -1.53
C LEU A 397 -30.06 -25.21 -3.01
N PHE A 398 -29.10 -24.97 -3.91
CA PHE A 398 -29.35 -25.02 -5.35
C PHE A 398 -28.80 -26.26 -6.04
N THR A 399 -27.97 -27.06 -5.36
CA THR A 399 -27.32 -28.25 -5.95
C THR A 399 -26.53 -27.94 -7.23
N ASN A 400 -26.08 -26.69 -7.37
CA ASN A 400 -25.34 -26.22 -8.52
C ASN A 400 -24.00 -25.63 -8.03
N SER A 401 -22.90 -26.31 -8.36
CA SER A 401 -21.55 -25.87 -7.99
C SER A 401 -21.16 -24.56 -8.67
N ALA A 402 -21.52 -24.37 -9.94
CA ALA A 402 -21.17 -23.17 -10.68
C ALA A 402 -21.84 -21.94 -10.04
N LEU A 403 -23.15 -22.01 -9.79
CA LEU A 403 -23.90 -20.93 -9.13
C LEU A 403 -23.32 -20.60 -7.75
N ALA A 404 -23.04 -21.63 -6.95
CA ALA A 404 -22.49 -21.45 -5.60
C ALA A 404 -21.12 -20.75 -5.62
N ILE A 405 -20.27 -21.09 -6.59
CA ILE A 405 -18.95 -20.51 -6.74
C ILE A 405 -19.05 -19.07 -7.24
N THR A 406 -19.80 -18.85 -8.33
CA THR A 406 -19.91 -17.54 -8.97
C THR A 406 -20.50 -16.49 -8.03
N ILE A 407 -21.58 -16.79 -7.31
CA ILE A 407 -22.21 -15.80 -6.43
C ILE A 407 -21.32 -15.42 -5.24
N ALA A 408 -20.65 -16.40 -4.62
CA ALA A 408 -19.75 -16.09 -3.51
C ALA A 408 -18.53 -15.28 -3.96
N LEU A 409 -17.97 -15.59 -5.14
CA LEU A 409 -16.86 -14.82 -5.70
C LEU A 409 -17.29 -13.41 -6.11
N LEU A 410 -18.46 -13.25 -6.73
CA LEU A 410 -19.03 -11.93 -7.03
C LEU A 410 -19.24 -11.13 -5.75
N GLY A 411 -19.73 -11.76 -4.68
CA GLY A 411 -19.88 -11.11 -3.37
C GLY A 411 -18.56 -10.52 -2.85
N TYR A 412 -17.45 -11.25 -2.98
CA TYR A 412 -16.12 -10.74 -2.63
C TYR A 412 -15.68 -9.59 -3.55
N MET A 413 -15.83 -9.72 -4.87
CA MET A 413 -15.41 -8.69 -5.83
C MET A 413 -16.24 -7.41 -5.73
N SER A 414 -17.51 -7.50 -5.31
CA SER A 414 -18.39 -6.33 -5.15
C SER A 414 -18.10 -5.51 -3.89
N THR A 415 -17.27 -6.00 -2.96
CA THR A 415 -16.97 -5.37 -1.66
C THR A 415 -16.48 -3.95 -1.81
N THR A 416 -15.43 -3.73 -2.60
CA THR A 416 -14.83 -2.40 -2.78
C THR A 416 -15.84 -1.42 -3.34
N ILE A 417 -16.63 -1.84 -4.34
CA ILE A 417 -17.65 -1.00 -4.96
C ILE A 417 -18.76 -0.66 -3.95
N ILE A 418 -19.28 -1.66 -3.23
CA ILE A 418 -20.35 -1.45 -2.25
C ILE A 418 -19.88 -0.53 -1.12
N ASN A 419 -18.67 -0.77 -0.61
CA ASN A 419 -18.13 0.01 0.50
C ASN A 419 -17.81 1.45 0.06
N GLN A 420 -17.22 1.64 -1.13
CA GLN A 420 -16.97 2.97 -1.67
C GLN A 420 -18.28 3.75 -1.91
N LEU A 421 -19.30 3.12 -2.50
CA LEU A 421 -20.61 3.76 -2.69
C LEU A 421 -21.25 4.14 -1.35
N ALA A 422 -21.11 3.30 -0.33
CA ALA A 422 -21.66 3.61 0.99
C ALA A 422 -20.98 4.82 1.63
N ILE A 423 -19.65 4.94 1.50
CA ILE A 423 -18.87 6.05 2.04
C ILE A 423 -19.17 7.33 1.23
N SER A 424 -19.01 7.29 -0.09
CA SER A 424 -19.14 8.48 -0.95
C SER A 424 -20.55 9.09 -1.00
N PHE A 425 -21.59 8.27 -0.80
CA PHE A 425 -22.98 8.74 -0.77
C PHE A 425 -23.60 8.76 0.64
N ASP A 426 -22.79 8.56 1.68
CA ASP A 426 -23.22 8.49 3.09
C ASP A 426 -24.47 7.61 3.31
N ILE A 427 -24.45 6.41 2.73
CA ILE A 427 -25.60 5.51 2.76
C ILE A 427 -25.63 4.76 4.10
N GLN A 428 -26.23 5.41 5.09
CA GLN A 428 -26.23 4.97 6.50
C GLN A 428 -26.74 3.55 6.76
N PHE A 429 -27.59 2.97 5.91
CA PHE A 429 -28.03 1.58 6.12
C PHE A 429 -26.98 0.56 5.70
N LEU A 430 -26.06 0.90 4.79
CA LEU A 430 -25.00 0.01 4.32
C LEU A 430 -23.95 -0.29 5.39
N LYS A 431 -23.88 0.51 6.47
CA LYS A 431 -23.08 0.19 7.65
C LYS A 431 -23.48 -1.14 8.32
N TYR A 432 -24.71 -1.62 8.10
CA TYR A 432 -25.18 -2.92 8.58
C TYR A 432 -25.02 -4.03 7.55
N PHE A 433 -24.59 -3.69 6.33
CA PHE A 433 -24.33 -4.66 5.31
C PHE A 433 -23.03 -5.42 5.62
N VAL A 434 -22.99 -6.70 5.28
CA VAL A 434 -21.93 -7.61 5.72
C VAL A 434 -20.53 -7.17 5.27
N THR A 435 -20.42 -6.57 4.08
CA THR A 435 -19.12 -6.18 3.48
C THR A 435 -18.42 -5.05 4.24
N MET A 436 -19.17 -4.25 5.02
CA MET A 436 -18.59 -3.23 5.88
C MET A 436 -18.04 -3.80 7.21
N ASN A 437 -18.52 -4.97 7.62
CA ASN A 437 -18.33 -5.47 8.98
C ASN A 437 -17.44 -6.71 9.07
N TRP A 438 -17.18 -7.38 7.95
CA TRP A 438 -16.50 -8.66 7.94
C TRP A 438 -14.97 -8.59 7.96
N ASP A 439 -14.42 -7.39 7.76
CA ASP A 439 -12.99 -7.10 7.88
C ASP A 439 -12.80 -6.32 9.18
N LEU A 440 -12.19 -6.99 10.15
CA LEU A 440 -11.96 -6.42 11.46
C LEU A 440 -10.60 -5.71 11.55
N SER A 441 -9.79 -5.69 10.48
CA SER A 441 -8.48 -5.01 10.49
C SER A 441 -8.64 -3.51 10.72
N GLN A 442 -9.73 -2.92 10.23
CA GLN A 442 -10.08 -1.50 10.42
C GLN A 442 -10.17 -1.04 11.89
N TYR A 443 -10.26 -1.98 12.84
CA TYR A 443 -10.31 -1.69 14.27
C TYR A 443 -8.99 -1.93 15.00
N LEU A 444 -7.97 -2.43 14.29
CA LEU A 444 -6.65 -2.62 14.87
C LEU A 444 -6.07 -1.26 15.27
N PHE A 445 -5.25 -1.28 16.32
CA PHE A 445 -4.48 -0.13 16.78
C PHE A 445 -5.29 1.13 17.14
N GLY A 446 -6.62 1.04 17.29
CA GLY A 446 -7.46 2.18 17.69
C GLY A 446 -7.76 3.18 16.57
N GLY A 447 -7.54 2.80 15.31
CA GLY A 447 -7.94 3.61 14.16
C GLY A 447 -9.45 3.85 14.08
N LEU A 448 -9.84 4.87 13.32
CA LEU A 448 -11.26 5.16 13.06
C LEU A 448 -11.78 4.19 11.98
N PRO A 449 -12.96 3.57 12.19
CA PRO A 449 -13.53 2.67 11.18
C PRO A 449 -14.00 3.41 9.93
N TYR A 450 -14.38 2.66 8.88
CA TYR A 450 -14.77 3.24 7.59
C TYR A 450 -15.95 4.22 7.66
N MET A 451 -16.88 4.03 8.60
CA MET A 451 -18.00 4.95 8.81
C MET A 451 -18.22 5.20 10.29
N GLU A 452 -18.73 6.40 10.60
CA GLU A 452 -19.05 6.80 11.96
C GLU A 452 -20.06 5.85 12.63
N GLY A 453 -19.83 5.54 13.90
CA GLY A 453 -20.71 4.69 14.70
C GLY A 453 -20.52 3.18 14.49
N MET A 454 -19.54 2.77 13.68
CA MET A 454 -19.11 1.38 13.59
C MET A 454 -18.23 1.00 14.78
N SER A 455 -18.28 -0.27 15.19
CA SER A 455 -17.43 -0.80 16.26
C SER A 455 -17.22 -2.30 16.10
N MET A 456 -16.05 -2.79 16.53
CA MET A 456 -15.69 -4.20 16.42
C MET A 456 -16.75 -5.16 17.01
N PRO A 457 -17.32 -4.94 18.21
CA PRO A 457 -18.34 -5.83 18.76
C PRO A 457 -19.61 -5.87 17.91
N VAL A 458 -20.06 -4.71 17.39
CA VAL A 458 -21.23 -4.63 16.52
C VAL A 458 -20.97 -5.36 15.20
N SER A 459 -19.80 -5.18 14.60
CA SER A 459 -19.40 -5.87 13.39
C SER A 459 -19.36 -7.40 13.56
N ILE A 460 -18.86 -7.89 14.70
CA ILE A 460 -18.89 -9.32 15.04
C ILE A 460 -20.33 -9.83 15.13
N VAL A 461 -21.23 -9.09 15.81
CA VAL A 461 -22.64 -9.47 15.91
C VAL A 461 -23.30 -9.54 14.53
N ILE A 462 -23.05 -8.56 13.65
CA ILE A 462 -23.55 -8.55 12.27
C ILE A 462 -23.04 -9.79 11.51
N CYS A 463 -21.75 -10.10 11.61
CA CYS A 463 -21.18 -11.30 11.00
C CYS A 463 -21.87 -12.59 11.49
N ILE A 464 -22.11 -12.71 12.80
CA ILE A 464 -22.82 -13.87 13.38
C ILE A 464 -24.26 -13.96 12.86
N VAL A 465 -24.97 -12.83 12.74
CA VAL A 465 -26.34 -12.80 12.21
C VAL A 465 -26.36 -13.31 10.76
N TYR A 466 -25.49 -12.78 9.89
CA TYR A 466 -25.39 -13.24 8.49
C TYR A 466 -24.99 -14.72 8.40
N PHE A 467 -24.06 -15.16 9.25
CA PHE A 467 -23.67 -16.56 9.35
C PHE A 467 -24.88 -17.46 9.67
N LEU A 468 -25.68 -17.09 10.67
CA LEU A 468 -26.88 -17.84 11.06
C LEU A 468 -27.96 -17.83 9.97
N ILE A 469 -28.17 -16.69 9.30
CA ILE A 469 -29.10 -16.57 8.16
C ILE A 469 -28.72 -17.51 7.03
N MET A 470 -27.43 -17.81 6.81
CA MET A 470 -27.00 -18.78 5.80
C MET A 470 -27.06 -20.23 6.30
N VAL A 471 -26.63 -20.49 7.53
CA VAL A 471 -26.52 -21.85 8.09
C VAL A 471 -27.89 -22.46 8.40
N ILE A 472 -28.81 -21.71 9.01
CA ILE A 472 -30.09 -22.26 9.46
C ILE A 472 -30.94 -22.78 8.29
N PRO A 473 -31.19 -22.02 7.20
CA PRO A 473 -31.93 -22.52 6.05
C PRO A 473 -31.23 -23.69 5.38
N THR A 474 -29.90 -23.67 5.29
CA THR A 474 -29.09 -24.75 4.71
C THR A 474 -29.37 -26.09 5.39
N TRP A 475 -29.38 -26.12 6.73
CA TRP A 475 -29.68 -27.34 7.49
C TRP A 475 -31.15 -27.77 7.36
N ILE A 476 -32.09 -26.82 7.38
CA ILE A 476 -33.53 -27.11 7.24
C ILE A 476 -33.81 -27.76 5.87
N VAL A 477 -33.29 -27.15 4.79
CA VAL A 477 -33.50 -27.63 3.42
C VAL A 477 -32.85 -28.99 3.23
N PHE A 478 -31.60 -29.18 3.65
CA PHE A 478 -30.93 -30.48 3.50
C PHE A 478 -31.66 -31.62 4.24
N LYS A 479 -32.20 -31.34 5.43
CA LYS A 479 -32.98 -32.32 6.19
C LYS A 479 -34.27 -32.72 5.45
N ARG A 480 -35.00 -31.73 4.92
CA ARG A 480 -36.31 -31.91 4.27
C ARG A 480 -36.23 -32.34 2.80
N ARG A 481 -35.04 -32.24 2.17
CA ARG A 481 -34.89 -32.56 0.76
C ARG A 481 -35.16 -34.05 0.49
N ASN A 482 -36.16 -34.29 -0.35
CA ASN A 482 -36.44 -35.59 -0.91
C ASN A 482 -35.41 -35.92 -1.97
N ILE A 483 -34.92 -37.16 -1.96
CA ILE A 483 -33.95 -37.62 -2.94
C ILE A 483 -34.74 -38.34 -4.00
N LYS A 484 -35.05 -37.61 -5.08
CA LYS A 484 -35.82 -38.16 -6.20
C LYS A 484 -35.07 -39.35 -6.82
N ASN A 485 -35.82 -40.38 -7.18
CA ASN A 485 -35.38 -41.34 -8.18
C ASN A 485 -35.48 -40.62 -9.52
N ILE A 486 -34.33 -40.32 -10.12
CA ILE A 486 -34.24 -40.17 -11.57
C ILE A 486 -33.85 -41.55 -12.08
#